data_AF-A0A397F0D5-F1
#
_entry.id   AF-A0A397F0D5-F1
#
_cell.length_a   1.000
_cell.length_b   1.000
_cell.length_c   1.000
_cell.angle_alpha   90.00
_cell.angle_beta   90.00
_cell.angle_gamma   90.00
#
_symmetry.space_group_name_H-M   'P 1'
#
loop_
_entity.id
_entity.type
_entity.pdbx_description
1 polymer ?
#
loop_
_entity_poly.entity_id
_entity_poly.type
_entity_poly.pdbx_seq_one_letter_code
_entity_poly.pdbx_strand_id
1 'polypeptide(L)'
;MSVQMYFVGWFQTLFLYLNALPRHSIDNMWDIFMAEKSWKILFRVALALLSMCEAHLLQQPIDSASRFLNTFATHLPMLEPHVLLPTALRIKVTNRHLANLSLGFDSTQPLP
;
A
#
# COMPACT_ATOMS: atom_id res chain seq x y z
N MET A 1 8.89 15.52 4.99
CA MET A 1 9.02 14.05 5.03
C MET A 1 8.56 13.51 3.69
N SER A 2 9.41 12.81 2.94
CA SER A 2 9.02 12.29 1.62
C SER A 2 8.40 10.90 1.78
N VAL A 3 7.13 10.77 1.39
CA VAL A 3 6.39 9.50 1.22
C VAL A 3 7.23 8.47 0.46
N GLN A 4 8.11 8.93 -0.43
CA GLN A 4 8.99 8.08 -1.23
C GLN A 4 9.87 7.14 -0.40
N MET A 5 10.27 7.51 0.82
CA MET A 5 11.19 6.71 1.63
C MET A 5 10.62 5.36 2.08
N TYR A 6 9.29 5.21 2.09
CA TYR A 6 8.61 3.99 2.56
C TYR A 6 7.90 3.24 1.43
N PHE A 7 7.20 3.98 0.58
CA PHE A 7 6.30 3.37 -0.40
C PHE A 7 6.99 3.02 -1.72
N VAL A 8 8.15 3.62 -2.03
CA VAL A 8 8.86 3.31 -3.29
C VAL A 8 9.15 1.82 -3.40
N GLY A 9 9.63 1.19 -2.31
CA GLY A 9 9.87 -0.26 -2.30
C GLY A 9 8.61 -1.07 -2.56
N TRP A 10 7.47 -0.69 -1.96
CA TRP A 10 6.21 -1.40 -2.15
C TRP A 10 5.72 -1.33 -3.61
N PHE A 11 5.71 -0.12 -4.20
CA PHE A 11 5.17 0.07 -5.55
C PHE A 11 6.13 -0.38 -6.65
N GLN A 12 7.45 -0.21 -6.50
CA GLN A 12 8.42 -0.71 -7.50
C GLN A 12 8.40 -2.23 -7.61
N THR A 13 8.14 -2.91 -6.50
CA THR A 13 8.15 -4.36 -6.42
C THR A 13 6.76 -4.98 -6.47
N LEU A 14 5.72 -4.14 -6.56
CA LEU A 14 4.33 -4.56 -6.51
C LEU A 14 4.08 -5.49 -5.30
N PHE A 15 4.65 -5.11 -4.15
CA PHE A 15 4.63 -5.80 -2.86
C PHE A 15 5.30 -7.19 -2.83
N LEU A 16 5.92 -7.64 -3.93
CA LEU A 16 6.54 -8.97 -4.00
C LEU A 16 7.72 -9.14 -3.03
N TYR A 17 8.42 -8.05 -2.69
CA TYR A 17 9.54 -8.09 -1.74
C TYR A 17 9.14 -7.72 -0.31
N LEU A 18 7.85 -7.54 -0.02
CA LEU A 18 7.39 -7.27 1.34
C LEU A 18 7.25 -8.60 2.09
N ASN A 19 8.36 -9.08 2.64
CA ASN A 19 8.52 -10.42 3.25
C ASN A 19 7.48 -10.79 4.33
N ALA A 20 6.86 -9.79 4.95
CA ALA A 20 5.85 -10.02 5.97
C ALA A 20 4.45 -10.31 5.42
N LEU A 21 4.16 -9.97 4.15
CA LEU A 21 2.89 -10.36 3.58
C LEU A 21 2.90 -11.87 3.30
N PRO A 22 1.87 -12.61 3.76
CA PRO A 22 1.67 -13.98 3.36
C PRO A 22 1.58 -14.09 1.83
N ARG A 23 2.19 -15.14 1.27
CA ARG A 23 2.15 -15.39 -0.18
C ARG A 23 0.72 -15.42 -0.73
N HIS A 24 -0.21 -16.04 0.00
CA HIS A 24 -1.63 -16.07 -0.38
C HIS A 24 -2.28 -14.68 -0.46
N SER A 25 -1.85 -13.73 0.39
CA SER A 25 -2.33 -12.34 0.31
C SER A 25 -1.80 -11.62 -0.92
N ILE A 26 -0.55 -11.88 -1.28
CA ILE A 26 0.08 -11.36 -2.49
C ILE A 26 -0.65 -11.94 -3.71
N ASP A 27 -0.82 -13.25 -3.79
CA ASP A 27 -1.47 -13.93 -4.92
C ASP A 27 -2.90 -13.39 -5.13
N ASN A 28 -3.72 -13.31 -4.07
CA ASN A 28 -5.08 -12.77 -4.17
C ASN A 28 -5.13 -11.30 -4.59
N MET A 29 -4.17 -10.48 -4.14
CA MET A 29 -4.05 -9.09 -4.59
C MET A 29 -3.72 -9.02 -6.08
N TRP A 30 -2.82 -9.88 -6.55
CA TRP A 30 -2.42 -9.98 -7.94
C TRP A 30 -3.54 -10.50 -8.84
N ASP A 31 -4.34 -11.46 -8.39
CA ASP A 31 -5.53 -11.93 -9.11
C ASP A 31 -6.49 -10.77 -9.40
N ILE A 32 -6.76 -9.93 -8.39
CA ILE A 32 -7.61 -8.74 -8.54
C ILE A 32 -6.95 -7.71 -9.46
N PHE A 33 -5.64 -7.48 -9.30
CA PHE A 33 -4.89 -6.54 -10.15
C PHE A 33 -4.98 -6.91 -11.63
N MET A 34 -4.78 -8.19 -11.95
CA MET A 34 -4.86 -8.71 -13.31
C MET A 34 -6.28 -8.73 -13.86
N ALA A 35 -7.27 -9.09 -13.03
CA ALA A 35 -8.68 -9.12 -13.43
C ALA A 35 -9.25 -7.72 -13.70
N GLU A 36 -8.98 -6.76 -12.80
CA GLU A 36 -9.47 -5.38 -12.94
C GLU A 36 -8.64 -4.52 -13.91
N LYS A 37 -7.41 -4.94 -14.22
CA LYS A 37 -6.43 -4.18 -15.02
C LYS A 37 -6.26 -2.74 -14.52
N SER A 38 -6.17 -2.58 -13.20
CA SER A 38 -6.18 -1.27 -12.56
C SER A 38 -5.28 -1.22 -11.33
N TRP A 39 -4.56 -0.11 -11.19
CA TRP A 39 -3.71 0.19 -10.04
C TRP A 39 -4.47 0.35 -8.72
N LYS A 40 -5.81 0.49 -8.74
CA LYS A 40 -6.62 0.72 -7.54
C LYS A 40 -6.31 -0.25 -6.41
N ILE A 41 -6.19 -1.54 -6.72
CA ILE A 41 -6.00 -2.55 -5.67
C ILE A 41 -4.67 -2.37 -4.92
N LEU A 42 -3.59 -1.99 -5.63
CA LEU A 42 -2.29 -1.74 -5.02
C LEU A 42 -2.34 -0.54 -4.07
N PHE A 43 -3.02 0.54 -4.48
CA PHE A 43 -3.26 1.69 -3.59
C PHE A 43 -4.16 1.34 -2.41
N ARG A 44 -5.21 0.55 -2.63
CA ARG A 44 -6.11 0.11 -1.57
C ARG A 44 -5.39 -0.76 -0.54
N VAL A 45 -4.53 -1.68 -0.98
CA VAL A 45 -3.72 -2.52 -0.09
C VAL A 45 -2.72 -1.66 0.69
N ALA A 46 -2.02 -0.74 0.03
CA ALA A 46 -1.13 0.19 0.73
C ALA A 46 -1.87 0.97 1.85
N LEU A 47 -3.04 1.53 1.53
CA LEU A 47 -3.86 2.29 2.47
C LEU A 47 -4.42 1.40 3.60
N ALA A 48 -4.80 0.16 3.29
CA ALA A 48 -5.26 -0.79 4.30
C ALA A 48 -4.13 -1.09 5.31
N LEU A 49 -2.93 -1.40 4.84
CA LEU A 49 -1.77 -1.64 5.70
C LEU A 49 -1.50 -0.45 6.63
N LEU A 50 -1.56 0.77 6.10
CA LEU A 50 -1.38 1.98 6.92
C LEU A 50 -2.50 2.16 7.94
N SER A 51 -3.76 2.03 7.51
CA SER A 51 -4.93 2.20 8.39
C SER A 51 -4.93 1.18 9.52
N MET A 52 -4.54 -0.07 9.23
CA MET A 52 -4.49 -1.15 10.22
C MET A 52 -3.37 -0.95 11.25
N CYS A 53 -2.32 -0.22 10.90
CA CYS A 53 -1.19 0.08 11.77
C CYS A 53 -1.16 1.53 12.28
N GLU A 54 -2.16 2.35 11.96
CA GLU A 54 -2.17 3.79 12.22
C GLU A 54 -1.89 4.13 13.69
N ALA A 55 -2.63 3.49 14.61
CA ALA A 55 -2.46 3.71 16.05
C ALA A 55 -1.04 3.38 16.55
N HIS A 56 -0.41 2.35 15.97
CA HIS A 56 0.97 2.00 16.29
C HIS A 56 1.96 3.02 15.71
N LEU A 57 1.79 3.39 14.44
CA LEU A 57 2.68 4.32 13.74
C LEU A 57 2.67 5.71 14.39
N LEU A 58 1.52 6.20 14.85
CA LEU A 58 1.39 7.51 15.50
C LEU A 58 2.11 7.61 16.84
N GLN A 59 2.37 6.48 17.51
CA GLN A 59 3.08 6.43 18.79
C GLN A 59 4.59 6.23 18.65
N GLN A 60 5.08 5.99 17.44
CA GLN A 60 6.48 5.65 17.19
C GLN A 60 7.26 6.85 16.65
N PRO A 61 8.55 6.99 17.04
CA PRO A 61 9.48 7.84 16.33
C PRO A 61 9.60 7.43 14.85
N ILE A 62 9.93 8.40 14.00
CA ILE A 62 9.96 8.23 12.54
C ILE A 62 10.84 7.05 12.08
N ASP A 63 12.00 6.86 12.67
CA ASP A 63 12.93 5.76 12.31
C ASP A 63 12.40 4.38 12.69
N SER A 64 11.59 4.32 13.76
CA SER A 64 10.94 3.10 14.20
C SER A 64 9.73 2.77 13.32
N ALA A 65 8.92 3.77 12.97
CA ALA A 65 7.82 3.62 12.02
C ALA A 65 8.31 3.16 10.64
N SER A 66 9.42 3.74 10.16
CA SER A 66 10.10 3.33 8.92
C SER A 66 10.49 1.85 8.93
N ARG A 67 11.19 1.42 9.98
CA ARG A 67 11.64 0.03 10.13
C ARG A 67 10.45 -0.91 10.22
N PHE A 68 9.41 -0.53 10.96
CA PHE A 68 8.18 -1.29 11.06
C PHE A 68 7.51 -1.49 9.68
N LEU A 69 7.34 -0.44 8.88
CA LEU A 69 6.70 -0.54 7.56
C LEU A 69 7.52 -1.33 6.53
N ASN A 70 8.84 -1.39 6.68
CA ASN A 70 9.70 -2.17 5.77
C ASN A 70 9.78 -3.65 6.17
N THR A 71 9.66 -3.96 7.46
CA THR A 71 9.89 -5.32 7.95
C THR A 71 8.62 -6.02 8.35
N PHE A 72 7.60 -5.28 8.83
CA PHE A 72 6.42 -5.80 9.54
C PHE A 72 6.83 -7.02 10.38
N ALA A 73 7.84 -6.81 11.24
CA ALA A 73 8.76 -7.83 11.78
C ALA A 73 8.11 -9.01 12.52
N THR A 74 6.79 -9.01 12.67
CA THR A 74 6.00 -10.11 13.19
C THR A 74 4.92 -10.41 12.17
N HIS A 75 4.72 -11.67 11.80
CA HIS A 75 3.58 -12.09 10.99
C HIS A 75 2.28 -11.68 11.71
N LEU A 76 1.70 -10.54 11.31
CA LEU A 76 0.48 -10.03 11.93
C LEU A 76 -0.70 -10.79 11.31
N PRO A 77 -1.60 -11.38 12.12
CA PRO A 77 -2.80 -12.07 11.61
C PRO A 77 -3.65 -11.19 10.67
N MET A 78 -3.52 -9.87 10.80
CA MET A 78 -4.21 -8.90 9.97
C MET A 78 -3.69 -8.83 8.52
N LEU A 79 -2.49 -9.36 8.24
CA LEU A 79 -1.93 -9.44 6.88
C LEU A 79 -2.48 -10.64 6.09
N GLU A 80 -3.19 -11.55 6.75
CA GLU A 80 -3.84 -12.68 6.11
C GLU A 80 -4.90 -12.23 5.09
N PRO A 81 -5.11 -12.99 4.00
CA PRO A 81 -5.89 -12.51 2.88
C PRO A 81 -7.36 -12.26 3.26
N HIS A 82 -7.89 -13.07 4.18
CA HIS A 82 -9.26 -12.94 4.67
C HIS A 82 -9.51 -11.69 5.51
N VAL A 83 -8.46 -11.00 5.98
CA VAL A 83 -8.56 -9.72 6.69
C VAL A 83 -8.13 -8.57 5.78
N LEU A 84 -6.95 -8.70 5.15
CA LEU A 84 -6.33 -7.64 4.36
C LEU A 84 -7.17 -7.26 3.14
N LEU A 85 -7.59 -8.22 2.32
CA LEU A 85 -8.28 -7.94 1.06
C LEU A 85 -9.66 -7.31 1.29
N PRO A 86 -10.52 -7.83 2.19
CA PRO A 86 -11.78 -7.16 2.50
C PRO A 86 -11.59 -5.73 3.03
N THR A 87 -10.56 -5.50 3.85
CA THR A 87 -10.24 -4.16 4.36
C THR A 87 -9.83 -3.23 3.24
N ALA A 88 -8.92 -3.68 2.36
CA ALA A 88 -8.49 -2.93 1.18
C ALA A 88 -9.66 -2.60 0.24
N LEU A 89 -10.52 -3.58 -0.07
CA LEU A 89 -11.64 -3.40 -0.99
C LEU A 89 -12.71 -2.42 -0.47
N ARG A 90 -12.82 -2.22 0.85
CA ARG A 90 -13.71 -1.21 1.45
C ARG A 90 -13.21 0.22 1.24
N ILE A 91 -11.92 0.42 1.00
CA ILE A 91 -11.34 1.75 0.81
C ILE A 91 -11.75 2.30 -0.56
N LYS A 92 -12.38 3.48 -0.55
CA LYS A 92 -12.95 4.13 -1.75
C LYS A 92 -11.89 4.81 -2.62
N VAL A 93 -11.04 4.00 -3.26
CA VAL A 93 -10.16 4.43 -4.35
C VAL A 93 -10.81 4.10 -5.69
N THR A 94 -11.00 5.10 -6.56
CA THR A 94 -11.55 4.94 -7.91
C THR A 94 -10.52 5.31 -8.97
N ASN A 95 -10.68 4.80 -10.20
CA ASN A 95 -9.81 5.19 -11.32
C ASN A 95 -9.85 6.71 -11.56
N ARG A 96 -11.04 7.32 -11.41
CA ARG A 96 -11.21 8.77 -11.54
C ARG A 96 -10.41 9.53 -10.47
N HIS A 97 -10.42 9.07 -9.21
CA HIS A 97 -9.59 9.68 -8.17
C HIS A 97 -8.10 9.60 -8.51
N LEU A 98 -7.62 8.44 -8.94
CA LEU A 98 -6.21 8.25 -9.30
C LEU A 98 -5.81 9.11 -10.51
N ALA A 99 -6.66 9.18 -11.54
CA ALA A 99 -6.41 10.02 -12.72
C ALA A 99 -6.38 11.52 -12.38
N ASN A 100 -7.28 11.98 -11.51
CA ASN A 100 -7.26 13.37 -11.06
C ASN A 100 -5.98 13.70 -10.28
N LEU A 101 -5.52 12.77 -9.43
CA LEU A 101 -4.28 12.94 -8.67
C LEU A 101 -3.05 12.95 -9.57
N SER A 102 -2.99 12.10 -10.60
CA SER A 102 -1.87 12.10 -11.56
C SER A 102 -1.84 13.39 -12.37
N LEU A 103 -2.99 13.87 -12.86
CA LEU A 103 -3.07 15.15 -13.57
C LEU A 103 -2.61 16.32 -12.71
N GLY A 104 -3.01 16.36 -11.43
CA GLY A 104 -2.57 17.39 -10.50
C GLY A 104 -1.06 17.32 -10.22
N PHE A 105 -0.48 16.12 -10.16
CA PHE A 105 0.96 15.94 -10.01
C PHE A 105 1.71 16.47 -11.23
N ASP A 106 1.29 16.11 -12.45
CA ASP A 106 1.92 16.56 -13.69
C ASP A 106 1.84 18.09 -13.85
N SER A 107 0.73 18.71 -13.42
CA SER A 107 0.57 20.17 -13.46
C SER A 107 1.46 20.95 -12.47
N THR A 108 1.98 20.28 -11.43
CA THR A 108 2.80 20.91 -10.39
C THR A 108 4.30 20.70 -10.60
N GLN A 109 4.69 19.84 -11.54
CA GLN A 109 6.07 19.73 -11.98
C GLN A 109 6.35 20.78 -13.08
N PRO A 110 7.46 21.55 -13.01
CA PRO A 110 7.84 22.42 -14.12
C PRO A 110 8.08 21.58 -15.38
N LEU A 111 7.60 22.06 -16.53
CA LEU A 111 7.86 21.44 -17.83
C LEU A 111 9.37 21.25 -18.02
N PRO A 112 9.81 20.12 -18.63
CA PRO A 112 11.22 19.84 -18.86
C PRO A 112 11.92 20.91 -19.69
#